data_AF-A0A1Y5F3D6-F1
#
_entry.id   AF-A0A1Y5F3D6-F1
#
_cell.length_a   1.000
_cell.length_b   1.000
_cell.length_c   1.000
_cell.angle_alpha   90.00
_cell.angle_beta   90.00
_cell.angle_gamma   90.00
#
_symmetry.space_group_name_H-M   'P 1'
#
loop_
_entity.id
_entity.type
_entity.pdbx_description
1 polymer ?
#
loop_
_entity_poly.entity_id
_entity_poly.type
_entity_poly.pdbx_seq_one_letter_code
_entity_poly.pdbx_strand_id
1 'polypeptide(L)'
;MQQASTWQVYDQTLQSRLFIGTALYSSPQVMMDAIKASGSQVITLSLRRQTPTKSNSGDQFWQLIQSLDCHLLPNTAGCYSAKEAVKTARLARELFQTDWVKLEVLGDSY
;
A
#
# COMPACT_ATOMS: atom_id res chain seq x y z
N MET A 1 -3.69 -29.68 7.58
CA MET A 1 -4.08 -28.39 6.96
C MET A 1 -3.82 -28.50 5.47
N GLN A 2 -4.80 -28.22 4.61
CA GLN A 2 -4.54 -28.12 3.16
C GLN A 2 -3.53 -26.99 2.95
N GLN A 3 -2.44 -27.29 2.27
CA GLN A 3 -1.45 -26.30 1.87
C GLN A 3 -2.17 -25.31 0.94
N ALA A 4 -2.24 -24.04 1.32
CA ALA A 4 -2.87 -23.04 0.47
C ALA A 4 -2.14 -23.04 -0.89
N SER A 5 -2.90 -23.22 -1.97
CA SER A 5 -2.34 -23.18 -3.33
C SER A 5 -1.71 -21.81 -3.56
N THR A 6 -0.45 -21.76 -3.99
CA THR A 6 0.17 -20.51 -4.41
C THR A 6 -0.51 -19.97 -5.68
N TRP A 7 -0.35 -18.67 -5.92
CA TRP A 7 -0.83 -18.00 -7.13
C TRP A 7 0.13 -16.88 -7.54
N GLN A 8 0.09 -16.51 -8.81
CA GLN A 8 0.95 -15.46 -9.36
C GLN A 8 0.21 -14.14 -9.48
N VAL A 9 0.87 -13.07 -9.05
CA VAL A 9 0.47 -11.67 -9.30
C VAL A 9 1.65 -10.99 -9.94
N TYR A 10 1.52 -10.66 -11.23
CA TYR A 10 2.62 -10.17 -12.06
C TYR A 10 3.85 -11.08 -11.95
N ASP A 11 4.94 -10.61 -11.34
CA ASP A 11 6.22 -11.29 -11.14
C ASP A 11 6.37 -11.96 -9.76
N GLN A 12 5.35 -11.90 -8.89
CA GLN A 12 5.41 -12.39 -7.51
C GLN A 12 4.49 -13.59 -7.25
N THR A 13 5.05 -14.62 -6.61
CA THR A 13 4.32 -15.80 -6.16
C THR A 13 3.82 -15.60 -4.73
N LEU A 14 2.51 -15.59 -4.56
CA LEU A 14 1.85 -15.37 -3.28
C LEU A 14 1.19 -16.65 -2.77
N GLN A 15 1.14 -16.80 -1.45
CA GLN A 15 0.39 -17.82 -0.72
C GLN A 15 -0.95 -17.25 -0.24
N SER A 16 -0.94 -16.00 0.26
CA SER A 16 -2.13 -15.29 0.71
C SER A 16 -2.88 -14.68 -0.45
N ARG A 17 -4.21 -14.80 -0.41
CA ARG A 17 -5.13 -14.15 -1.38
C ARG A 17 -5.74 -12.86 -0.83
N LEU A 18 -5.33 -12.44 0.37
CA LEU A 18 -5.80 -11.21 1.01
C LEU A 18 -4.77 -10.11 0.79
N PHE A 19 -5.20 -9.02 0.13
CA PHE A 19 -4.47 -7.75 0.12
C PHE A 19 -5.09 -6.84 1.17
N ILE A 20 -4.26 -6.09 1.90
CA ILE A 20 -4.74 -5.29 3.03
C ILE A 20 -4.31 -3.83 2.91
N GLY A 21 -5.19 -2.89 3.28
CA GLY A 21 -4.87 -1.47 3.34
C GLY A 21 -4.18 -1.08 4.64
N THR A 22 -3.49 0.05 4.62
CA THR A 22 -2.79 0.66 5.78
C THR A 22 -3.57 1.83 6.43
N ALA A 23 -4.75 2.13 5.92
CA ALA A 23 -5.60 3.23 6.36
C ALA A 23 -6.60 2.81 7.45
N LEU A 24 -7.08 3.78 8.25
CA LEU A 24 -8.22 3.66 9.17
C LEU A 24 -7.99 2.81 10.44
N TYR A 25 -6.75 2.45 10.74
CA TYR A 25 -6.40 1.87 12.04
C TYR A 25 -6.33 2.94 13.13
N SER A 26 -6.67 2.55 14.35
CA SER A 26 -6.64 3.43 15.53
C SER A 26 -5.23 3.83 15.95
N SER A 27 -4.21 3.03 15.60
CA SER A 27 -2.79 3.35 15.80
C SER A 27 -1.89 2.56 14.83
N PRO A 28 -0.62 2.99 14.64
CA PRO A 28 0.35 2.22 13.84
C PRO A 28 0.60 0.80 14.37
N GLN A 29 0.58 0.62 15.69
CA GLN A 29 0.75 -0.70 16.31
C GLN A 29 -0.40 -1.64 15.92
N VAL A 30 -1.65 -1.17 16.01
CA VAL A 30 -2.83 -1.96 15.62
C VAL A 30 -2.80 -2.31 14.13
N MET A 31 -2.35 -1.39 13.28
CA MET A 31 -2.12 -1.68 11.85
C MET A 31 -1.12 -2.82 11.66
N MET A 32 0.04 -2.75 12.32
CA MET A 32 1.07 -3.79 12.19
C MET A 32 0.58 -5.16 12.68
N ASP A 33 -0.11 -5.19 13.82
CA ASP A 33 -0.63 -6.42 14.39
C ASP A 33 -1.71 -7.03 13.49
N ALA A 34 -2.59 -6.21 12.91
CA ALA A 34 -3.59 -6.65 11.95
C ALA A 34 -2.96 -7.22 10.68
N ILE A 35 -1.94 -6.57 10.11
CA ILE A 35 -1.23 -7.04 8.92
C ILE A 35 -0.57 -8.40 9.21
N LYS A 36 0.17 -8.52 10.31
CA LYS A 36 0.82 -9.77 10.72
C LYS A 36 -0.19 -10.89 10.94
N ALA A 37 -1.26 -10.63 11.69
CA ALA A 37 -2.29 -11.62 11.97
C ALA A 37 -3.05 -12.06 10.71
N SER A 38 -3.21 -11.17 9.73
CA SER A 38 -3.91 -11.48 8.47
C SER A 38 -3.12 -12.42 7.55
N GLY A 39 -1.81 -12.54 7.74
CA GLY A 39 -0.92 -13.26 6.81
C GLY A 39 -0.91 -12.65 5.39
N SER A 40 -1.33 -11.39 5.24
CA SER A 40 -1.27 -10.70 3.96
C SER A 40 0.18 -10.49 3.54
N GLN A 41 0.46 -10.70 2.26
CA GLN A 41 1.78 -10.49 1.68
C GLN A 41 1.84 -9.22 0.82
N VAL A 42 0.71 -8.52 0.65
CA VAL A 42 0.59 -7.33 -0.20
C VAL A 42 -0.17 -6.26 0.56
N ILE A 43 0.48 -5.12 0.79
CA ILE A 43 -0.09 -3.99 1.49
C ILE A 43 -0.31 -2.81 0.56
N THR A 44 -1.48 -2.16 0.69
CA THR A 44 -1.82 -0.98 -0.11
C THR A 44 -1.64 0.30 0.70
N LEU A 45 -1.12 1.34 0.04
CA LEU A 45 -0.77 2.61 0.68
C LEU A 45 -0.96 3.80 -0.26
N SER A 46 -1.40 4.93 0.29
CA SER A 46 -1.62 6.17 -0.46
C SER A 46 -0.48 7.16 -0.22
N LEU A 47 0.01 7.83 -1.26
CA LEU A 47 1.00 8.91 -1.15
C LEU A 47 0.48 10.13 -0.37
N ARG A 48 -0.81 10.44 -0.45
CA ARG A 48 -1.40 11.66 0.16
C ARG A 48 -1.24 11.70 1.68
N ARG A 49 -1.31 10.55 2.34
CA ARG A 49 -1.14 10.42 3.80
C ARG A 49 0.32 10.40 4.25
N GLN A 50 1.26 10.33 3.31
CA GLN A 50 2.70 10.22 3.57
C GLN A 50 3.46 11.53 3.32
N THR A 51 2.75 12.60 2.98
CA THR A 51 3.38 13.92 2.82
C THR A 51 3.88 14.38 4.20
N PRO A 52 5.19 14.64 4.39
CA PRO A 52 5.75 15.05 5.67
C PRO A 52 5.34 16.49 5.98
N THR A 53 4.09 16.69 6.38
CA THR A 53 3.64 17.96 6.94
C THR A 53 4.13 18.01 8.38
N LYS A 54 5.35 18.52 8.56
CA LYS A 54 5.88 19.04 9.84
C LYS A 54 5.95 18.02 10.98
N SER A 55 6.78 16.98 10.86
CA SER A 55 7.36 16.21 11.99
C SER A 55 8.10 15.00 11.45
N ASN A 56 9.01 14.41 12.24
CA ASN A 56 9.72 13.14 11.99
C ASN A 56 8.79 11.90 11.82
N SER A 57 7.50 12.10 11.54
CA SER A 57 6.45 11.08 11.50
C SER A 57 6.42 10.30 10.18
N GLY A 58 6.80 10.92 9.05
CA GLY A 58 6.89 10.25 7.75
C GLY A 58 7.97 9.16 7.73
N ASP A 59 9.15 9.46 8.27
CA ASP A 59 10.26 8.51 8.35
C ASP A 59 9.92 7.32 9.26
N GLN A 60 9.23 7.57 10.38
CA GLN A 60 8.80 6.52 11.30
C GLN A 60 7.78 5.58 10.64
N PHE A 61 6.78 6.11 9.92
CA PHE A 61 5.84 5.27 9.19
C PHE A 61 6.55 4.39 8.16
N TRP A 62 7.52 4.96 7.44
CA TRP A 62 8.25 4.21 6.43
C TRP A 62 9.09 3.07 7.05
N GLN A 63 9.75 3.32 8.18
CA GLN A 63 10.44 2.26 8.92
C GLN A 63 9.49 1.13 9.35
N LEU A 64 8.27 1.45 9.78
CA LEU A 64 7.28 0.44 10.15
C LEU A 64 6.85 -0.40 8.94
N ILE A 65 6.58 0.22 7.80
CA ILE A 65 6.20 -0.50 6.57
C ILE A 65 7.34 -1.39 6.06
N GLN A 66 8.59 -0.91 6.10
CA GLN A 66 9.75 -1.73 5.74
C GLN A 66 9.91 -2.96 6.65
N SER A 67 9.53 -2.82 7.94
CA SER A 67 9.61 -3.94 8.89
C SER A 67 8.57 -5.05 8.68
N LEU A 68 7.55 -4.84 7.84
CA LEU A 68 6.48 -5.81 7.59
C LEU A 68 6.83 -6.86 6.54
N ASP A 69 7.92 -6.68 5.79
CA ASP A 69 8.38 -7.62 4.74
C ASP A 69 7.27 -8.03 3.76
N CYS A 70 6.44 -7.05 3.37
CA CYS A 70 5.32 -7.23 2.45
C CYS A 70 5.61 -6.52 1.12
N HIS A 71 5.05 -7.05 0.03
CA HIS A 71 5.04 -6.34 -1.25
C HIS A 71 4.19 -5.08 -1.16
N LEU A 72 4.71 -3.98 -1.70
CA LEU A 72 4.04 -2.69 -1.68
C LEU A 72 3.20 -2.50 -2.95
N LEU A 73 1.92 -2.20 -2.74
CA LEU A 73 0.96 -1.86 -3.80
C LEU A 73 0.47 -0.41 -3.60
N PRO A 74 1.25 0.60 -4.01
CA PRO A 74 0.83 1.99 -3.88
C PRO A 74 -0.42 2.25 -4.71
N ASN A 75 -1.30 3.09 -4.20
CA ASN A 75 -2.56 3.45 -4.85
C ASN A 75 -2.61 4.93 -5.24
N THR A 76 -3.48 5.24 -6.20
CA THR A 76 -3.76 6.62 -6.64
C THR A 76 -4.99 7.21 -5.94
N ALA A 77 -5.28 6.78 -4.71
CA ALA A 77 -6.45 7.22 -3.97
C ALA A 77 -6.57 8.75 -3.92
N GLY A 78 -7.80 9.22 -4.16
CA GLY A 78 -8.13 10.64 -4.19
C GLY A 78 -7.84 11.35 -5.52
N CYS A 79 -7.25 10.70 -6.52
CA CYS A 79 -7.13 11.29 -7.86
C CYS A 79 -8.50 11.32 -8.54
N TYR A 80 -8.80 12.44 -9.19
CA TYR A 80 -10.08 12.67 -9.89
C TYR A 80 -9.91 12.69 -11.41
N SER A 81 -8.66 12.75 -11.90
CA SER A 81 -8.36 12.61 -13.33
C SER A 81 -7.28 11.55 -13.60
N ALA A 82 -7.28 11.03 -14.83
CA ALA A 82 -6.21 10.14 -15.31
C ALA A 82 -4.82 10.81 -15.22
N LYS A 83 -4.74 12.12 -15.50
CA LYS A 83 -3.49 12.89 -15.41
C LYS A 83 -2.93 12.91 -13.99
N GLU A 84 -3.80 13.10 -12.99
CA GLU A 84 -3.40 13.03 -11.58
C GLU A 84 -2.96 11.63 -11.19
N ALA A 85 -3.74 10.61 -11.55
CA ALA A 85 -3.42 9.22 -11.22
C ALA A 85 -2.07 8.79 -11.82
N VAL A 86 -1.80 9.11 -13.08
CA VAL A 86 -0.50 8.81 -13.71
C VAL A 86 0.65 9.56 -13.01
N LYS A 87 0.46 10.82 -12.64
CA LYS A 87 1.47 11.57 -11.89
C LYS A 87 1.74 10.92 -10.52
N THR A 88 0.69 10.56 -9.79
CA THR A 88 0.78 9.89 -8.49
C THR A 88 1.45 8.51 -8.61
N ALA A 89 1.13 7.74 -9.64
CA ALA A 89 1.76 6.44 -9.90
C ALA A 89 3.28 6.56 -10.14
N ARG A 90 3.73 7.58 -10.90
CA ARG A 90 5.16 7.82 -11.15
C ARG A 90 5.91 8.19 -9.87
N LEU A 91 5.34 9.08 -9.06
CA LEU A 91 5.91 9.44 -7.76
C LEU A 91 5.99 8.22 -6.82
N ALA A 92 4.97 7.37 -6.83
CA ALA A 92 4.96 6.16 -6.03
C ALA A 92 6.06 5.20 -6.45
N ARG A 93 6.27 5.03 -7.76
CA ARG A 93 7.36 4.19 -8.29
C ARG A 93 8.72 4.67 -7.83
N GLU A 94 8.97 5.98 -7.87
CA GLU A 94 10.25 6.56 -7.40
C GLU A 94 10.45 6.39 -5.89
N LEU A 95 9.40 6.56 -5.10
CA LEU A 95 9.47 6.50 -3.63
C LEU A 95 9.54 5.07 -3.07
N PHE A 96 8.79 4.14 -3.67
CA PHE A 96 8.63 2.78 -3.18
C PHE A 96 9.42 1.74 -3.99
N GLN A 97 10.08 2.16 -5.07
CA GLN A 97 10.89 1.29 -5.94
C GLN A 97 10.11 0.04 -6.41
N THR A 98 8.84 0.24 -6.78
CA THR A 98 7.93 -0.83 -7.21
C THR A 98 7.27 -0.50 -8.54
N ASP A 99 7.09 -1.52 -9.38
CA ASP A 99 6.38 -1.40 -10.66
C ASP A 99 4.86 -1.59 -10.51
N TRP A 100 4.40 -1.96 -9.31
CA TRP A 100 2.99 -2.22 -9.04
C TRP A 100 2.25 -0.92 -8.72
N VAL A 101 1.03 -0.79 -9.23
CA VAL A 101 0.13 0.32 -8.87
C VAL A 101 -1.32 -0.16 -8.81
N LYS A 102 -2.04 0.26 -7.76
CA LYS A 102 -3.49 0.13 -7.69
C LYS A 102 -4.12 1.42 -8.22
N LEU A 103 -4.55 1.37 -9.48
CA LEU A 103 -5.21 2.50 -10.13
C LEU A 103 -6.58 2.75 -9.50
N GLU A 104 -6.74 3.94 -8.94
CA GLU A 104 -7.99 4.47 -8.40
C GLU A 104 -8.21 5.89 -8.97
N VAL A 105 -9.30 6.08 -9.71
CA VAL A 105 -9.74 7.39 -10.21
C VAL A 105 -11.19 7.57 -9.80
N LEU A 106 -11.44 8.51 -8.88
CA LEU A 106 -12.75 8.65 -8.24
C LEU A 106 -13.79 9.34 -9.13
N GLY A 107 -13.37 10.09 -10.16
CA GLY A 107 -14.29 10.83 -11.04
C GLY A 107 -14.69 12.18 -10.46
N ASP A 108 -15.98 12.49 -10.39
CA ASP A 108 -16.47 13.73 -9.77
C ASP A 108 -16.73 13.54 -8.27
N SER A 109 -16.34 14.52 -7.47
CA SER A 109 -16.77 14.63 -6.07
C SER A 109 -18.22 15.09 -6.04
N TYR A 110 -19.15 14.18 -5.68
CA TYR A 110 -20.53 14.53 -5.35
C TYR A 110 -20.61 15.45 -4.12
#